data_AF-A0A6J7M1T2-F1
#
_entry.id   AF-A0A6J7M1T2-F1
#
_cell.length_a   1.000
_cell.length_b   1.000
_cell.length_c   1.000
_cell.angle_alpha   90.00
_cell.angle_beta   90.00
_cell.angle_gamma   90.00
#
_symmetry.space_group_name_H-M   'P 1'
#
loop_
_entity.id
_entity.type
_entity.pdbx_description
1 polymer ?
#
loop_
_entity_poly.entity_id
_entity_poly.type
_entity_poly.pdbx_seq_one_letter_code
_entity_poly.pdbx_strand_id
1 'polypeptide(L)'
;MIRWPGKIPAGVVTDQMLTAVDWYRTLATFVGAADRVPTDRPIDSIDTSEFMLGNSETSGREHVMLAGPDGEMMSVKYDRVKVIFRYAEGLDKPIVTPMMPMVFDLSSDPGEKFNLMSTKLDMMWMFAPAFEALGAYKASVEKYPNIKPGVDFPGYGSHGAEHVVAPKESAWEHRNSP
;
A
#
# COMPACT_ATOMS: atom_id res chain seq x y z
N MET A 1 -1.37 7.49 -18.19
CA MET A 1 -0.59 7.18 -19.42
C MET A 1 0.81 7.74 -19.23
N ILE A 2 1.83 6.99 -19.60
CA ILE A 2 3.24 7.35 -19.42
C ILE A 2 3.90 7.23 -20.79
N ARG A 3 4.74 8.20 -21.17
CA ARG A 3 5.41 8.21 -22.47
C ARG A 3 6.79 8.85 -22.37
N TRP A 4 7.83 8.07 -22.67
CA TRP A 4 9.19 8.56 -22.83
C TRP A 4 9.86 7.86 -24.02
N PRO A 5 9.84 8.49 -25.22
CA PRO A 5 10.40 7.88 -26.42
C PRO A 5 11.87 7.48 -26.25
N GLY A 6 12.22 6.26 -26.66
CA GLY A 6 13.57 5.72 -26.56
C GLY A 6 13.98 5.26 -25.15
N LYS A 7 13.08 5.32 -24.16
CA LYS A 7 13.33 4.87 -22.78
C LYS A 7 12.24 3.93 -22.27
N ILE A 8 10.98 4.32 -22.40
CA ILE A 8 9.83 3.53 -21.97
C ILE A 8 9.25 2.81 -23.19
N PRO A 9 9.06 1.48 -23.15
CA PRO A 9 8.46 0.72 -24.25
C PRO A 9 7.09 1.26 -24.67
N ALA A 10 6.89 1.47 -25.96
CA ALA A 10 5.63 1.98 -26.50
C ALA A 10 4.58 0.87 -26.62
N GLY A 11 3.31 1.21 -26.42
CA GLY A 11 2.18 0.30 -26.65
C GLY A 11 1.99 -0.77 -25.58
N VAL A 12 2.72 -0.71 -24.46
CA VAL A 12 2.54 -1.64 -23.34
C VAL A 12 1.26 -1.30 -22.56
N VAL A 13 0.49 -2.35 -22.25
CA VAL A 13 -0.67 -2.32 -21.34
C VAL A 13 -0.37 -3.26 -20.18
N THR A 14 -0.69 -2.84 -18.97
CA THR A 14 -0.35 -3.58 -17.74
C THR A 14 -1.38 -3.34 -16.65
N ASP A 15 -1.65 -4.38 -15.86
CA ASP A 15 -2.50 -4.35 -14.66
C ASP A 15 -1.67 -4.23 -13.36
N GLN A 16 -0.35 -4.04 -13.47
CA GLN A 16 0.52 -3.83 -12.32
C GLN A 16 0.08 -2.61 -11.52
N MET A 17 0.16 -2.71 -10.20
CA MET A 17 -0.37 -1.68 -9.31
C MET A 17 0.59 -0.50 -9.21
N LEU A 18 0.05 0.70 -9.33
CA LEU A 18 0.77 1.96 -9.18
C LEU A 18 -0.10 2.94 -8.40
N THR A 19 0.54 3.86 -7.69
CA THR A 19 -0.14 4.96 -6.98
C THR A 19 0.44 6.30 -7.38
N ALA A 20 -0.31 7.36 -7.14
CA ALA A 20 0.19 8.72 -7.37
C ALA A 20 1.43 9.04 -6.53
N VAL A 21 1.57 8.45 -5.34
CA VAL A 21 2.73 8.70 -4.47
C VAL A 21 4.02 8.09 -5.02
N ASP A 22 3.95 7.02 -5.82
CA ASP A 22 5.12 6.34 -6.40
C ASP A 22 5.93 7.23 -7.35
N TRP A 23 5.33 8.29 -7.87
CA TRP A 23 6.03 9.26 -8.69
C TRP A 23 7.17 9.94 -7.95
N TYR A 24 7.08 10.07 -6.63
CA TYR A 24 8.11 10.73 -5.84
C TYR A 24 9.48 10.04 -5.96
N ARG A 25 9.59 8.76 -5.58
CA ARG A 25 10.85 8.01 -5.73
C ARG A 25 11.18 7.71 -7.18
N THR A 26 10.19 7.35 -8.00
CA THR A 26 10.42 7.00 -9.41
C THR A 26 11.04 8.16 -10.19
N LEU A 27 10.54 9.39 -10.00
CA LEU A 27 11.12 10.58 -10.64
C LEU A 27 12.48 10.93 -10.04
N ALA A 28 12.66 10.78 -8.72
CA ALA A 28 13.97 10.99 -8.09
C ALA A 28 15.04 10.08 -8.72
N THR A 29 14.72 8.81 -8.97
CA THR A 29 15.62 7.88 -9.68
C THR A 29 15.89 8.34 -11.11
N PHE A 30 14.87 8.70 -11.88
CA PHE A 30 15.06 9.14 -13.27
C PHE A 30 15.91 10.40 -13.43
N VAL A 31 15.92 11.30 -12.44
CA VAL A 31 16.77 12.50 -12.46
C VAL A 31 18.12 12.31 -11.75
N GLY A 32 18.44 11.10 -11.31
CA GLY A 32 19.69 10.79 -10.62
C GLY A 32 19.81 11.42 -9.22
N ALA A 33 18.67 11.60 -8.53
CA ALA A 33 18.57 12.19 -7.20
C ALA A 33 17.96 11.23 -6.16
N ALA A 34 18.06 9.92 -6.39
CA ALA A 34 17.54 8.90 -5.46
C ALA A 34 18.19 9.00 -4.06
N ASP A 35 19.46 9.44 -4.00
CA ASP A 35 20.21 9.72 -2.77
C ASP A 35 19.65 10.90 -1.95
N ARG A 36 18.78 11.73 -2.55
CA ARG A 36 18.11 12.86 -1.89
C ARG A 36 16.75 12.52 -1.31
N VAL A 37 16.25 11.30 -1.52
CA VAL A 37 15.02 10.85 -0.88
C VAL A 37 15.28 10.73 0.63
N PRO A 38 14.48 11.36 1.50
CA PRO A 38 14.67 11.29 2.95
C PRO A 38 14.67 9.85 3.46
N THR A 39 15.62 9.57 4.35
CA THR A 39 15.76 8.27 5.04
C THR A 39 15.43 8.35 6.53
N ASP A 40 15.01 9.52 7.01
CA ASP A 40 14.69 9.82 8.42
C ASP A 40 13.22 9.54 8.76
N ARG A 41 12.43 9.09 7.79
CA ARG A 41 10.99 8.82 7.91
C ARG A 41 10.54 7.74 6.95
N PRO A 42 9.38 7.09 7.22
CA PRO A 42 8.70 6.26 6.24
C PRO A 42 8.29 7.07 5.02
N ILE A 43 8.42 6.47 3.85
CA ILE A 43 8.00 7.05 2.57
C ILE A 43 7.17 5.98 1.87
N ASP A 44 5.88 6.25 1.68
CA ASP A 44 4.94 5.29 1.06
C ASP A 44 5.26 4.99 -0.40
N SER A 45 5.90 5.94 -1.09
CA SER A 45 6.36 5.77 -2.47
C SER A 45 7.38 4.64 -2.57
N ILE A 46 7.18 3.77 -3.56
CA ILE A 46 8.22 2.86 -4.04
C ILE A 46 8.84 3.39 -5.34
N ASP A 47 10.02 2.91 -5.69
CA ASP A 47 10.64 3.20 -6.98
C ASP A 47 10.17 2.17 -8.02
N THR A 48 9.49 2.65 -9.06
CA THR A 48 8.95 1.81 -10.15
C THR A 48 9.73 1.99 -11.46
N SER A 49 10.88 2.68 -11.43
CA SER A 49 11.67 3.03 -12.61
C SER A 49 12.03 1.82 -13.47
N GLU A 50 12.53 0.74 -12.88
CA GLU A 50 12.89 -0.49 -13.60
C GLU A 50 11.68 -1.14 -14.28
N PHE A 51 10.52 -1.12 -13.64
CA PHE A 51 9.27 -1.56 -14.25
C PHE A 51 8.89 -0.69 -15.46
N MET A 52 8.95 0.64 -15.30
CA MET A 52 8.62 1.58 -16.36
C MET A 52 9.55 1.46 -17.58
N LEU A 53 10.83 1.18 -17.33
CA LEU A 53 11.83 0.96 -18.37
C LEU A 53 11.70 -0.41 -19.06
N GLY A 54 10.83 -1.29 -18.56
CA GLY A 54 10.63 -2.64 -19.09
C GLY A 54 11.69 -3.64 -18.64
N ASN A 55 12.47 -3.32 -17.60
CA ASN A 55 13.49 -4.18 -17.01
C ASN A 55 12.95 -5.09 -15.89
N SER A 56 11.72 -4.85 -15.45
CA SER A 56 11.00 -5.67 -14.47
C SER A 56 9.59 -5.97 -14.96
N GLU A 57 9.11 -7.19 -14.68
CA GLU A 57 7.72 -7.60 -14.96
C GLU A 57 6.73 -7.06 -13.93
N THR A 58 7.21 -6.69 -12.74
CA THR A 58 6.39 -6.16 -11.64
C THR A 58 6.78 -4.74 -11.25
N SER A 59 5.77 -3.95 -10.83
CA SER A 59 6.02 -2.64 -10.22
C SER A 59 6.62 -2.74 -8.81
N GLY A 60 6.56 -3.91 -8.17
CA GLY A 60 6.96 -4.11 -6.78
C GLY A 60 5.91 -3.63 -5.76
N ARG A 61 4.75 -3.14 -6.20
CA ARG A 61 3.66 -2.71 -5.31
C ARG A 61 2.67 -3.82 -5.05
N GLU A 62 2.67 -4.31 -3.82
CA GLU A 62 1.78 -5.40 -3.39
C GLU A 62 0.39 -4.89 -2.96
N HIS A 63 0.35 -3.71 -2.35
CA HIS A 63 -0.89 -3.14 -1.82
C HIS A 63 -0.96 -1.62 -1.94
N VAL A 64 -2.18 -1.11 -1.83
CA VAL A 64 -2.53 0.31 -1.77
C VAL A 64 -3.50 0.53 -0.64
N MET A 65 -3.14 1.44 0.25
CA MET A 65 -3.98 1.88 1.36
C MET A 65 -4.71 3.16 0.95
N LEU A 66 -6.02 3.20 1.19
CA LEU A 66 -6.84 4.38 0.90
C LEU A 66 -7.40 4.91 2.22
N ALA A 67 -6.99 6.12 2.58
CA ALA A 67 -7.50 6.85 3.73
C ALA A 67 -8.71 7.72 3.34
N GLY A 68 -9.59 7.94 4.32
CA GLY A 68 -10.73 8.83 4.21
C GLY A 68 -10.35 10.30 4.38
N PRO A 69 -11.32 11.22 4.21
CA PRO A 69 -11.10 12.65 4.43
C PRO A 69 -10.76 13.00 5.89
N ASP A 70 -11.06 12.11 6.82
CA ASP A 70 -10.70 12.19 8.24
C ASP A 70 -9.29 11.67 8.54
N GLY A 71 -8.55 11.22 7.52
CA GLY A 71 -7.19 10.66 7.66
C GLY A 71 -7.16 9.20 8.15
N GLU A 72 -8.32 8.61 8.38
CA GLU A 72 -8.45 7.25 8.91
C GLU A 72 -8.58 6.22 7.78
N MET A 73 -8.18 4.97 8.03
CA MET A 73 -8.13 3.95 6.98
C MET A 73 -9.52 3.54 6.51
N MET A 74 -9.78 3.60 5.20
CA MET A 74 -11.05 3.19 4.59
C MET A 74 -10.96 1.81 3.96
N SER A 75 -9.89 1.56 3.18
CA SER A 75 -9.72 0.30 2.48
C SER A 75 -8.27 -0.01 2.15
N VAL A 76 -7.99 -1.30 1.92
CA VAL A 76 -6.73 -1.78 1.38
C VAL A 76 -7.03 -2.58 0.12
N LYS A 77 -6.40 -2.22 -0.99
CA LYS A 77 -6.35 -3.03 -2.21
C LYS A 77 -5.04 -3.81 -2.22
N TYR A 78 -5.09 -5.09 -2.52
CA TYR A 78 -3.92 -5.92 -2.79
C TYR A 78 -4.25 -6.87 -3.94
N ASP A 79 -3.31 -7.05 -4.87
CA ASP A 79 -3.57 -7.73 -6.13
C ASP A 79 -4.91 -7.27 -6.78
N ARG A 80 -5.86 -8.18 -6.97
CA ARG A 80 -7.20 -7.95 -7.55
C ARG A 80 -8.27 -7.72 -6.48
N VAL A 81 -7.93 -7.88 -5.20
CA VAL A 81 -8.89 -7.81 -4.09
C VAL A 81 -8.85 -6.44 -3.43
N LYS A 82 -10.01 -5.97 -3.00
CA LYS A 82 -10.14 -4.80 -2.12
C LYS A 82 -10.92 -5.16 -0.87
N VAL A 83 -10.33 -4.86 0.27
CA VAL A 83 -10.95 -4.99 1.59
C VAL A 83 -11.36 -3.60 2.07
N ILE A 84 -12.65 -3.43 2.35
CA ILE A 84 -13.24 -2.17 2.79
C ILE A 84 -13.59 -2.27 4.27
N PHE A 85 -12.91 -1.48 5.09
CA PHE A 85 -13.14 -1.37 6.53
C PHE A 85 -14.18 -0.31 6.87
N ARG A 86 -14.25 0.75 6.05
CA ARG A 86 -15.16 1.89 6.20
C ARG A 86 -15.51 2.41 4.80
N TYR A 87 -16.73 2.88 4.61
CA TYR A 87 -17.19 3.41 3.31
C TYR A 87 -18.15 4.58 3.48
N ALA A 88 -18.33 5.37 2.43
CA ALA A 88 -19.36 6.39 2.33
C ALA A 88 -20.03 6.29 0.95
N GLU A 89 -21.35 6.44 0.89
CA GLU A 89 -22.14 6.36 -0.35
C GLU A 89 -22.06 7.65 -1.19
N GLY A 90 -21.39 8.68 -0.67
CA GLY A 90 -21.22 9.97 -1.31
C GLY A 90 -20.42 10.91 -0.40
N LEU A 91 -19.93 12.01 -0.97
CA LEU A 91 -19.15 13.00 -0.21
C LEU A 91 -19.98 13.71 0.87
N ASP A 92 -21.30 13.77 0.70
CA ASP A 92 -22.26 14.36 1.63
C ASP A 92 -22.86 13.35 2.62
N LYS A 93 -22.42 12.08 2.57
CA LYS A 93 -22.95 10.99 3.40
C LYS A 93 -22.01 10.66 4.55
N PRO A 94 -22.55 10.17 5.69
CA PRO A 94 -21.71 9.74 6.79
C PRO A 94 -20.84 8.56 6.38
N ILE A 95 -19.64 8.47 6.98
CA ILE A 95 -18.81 7.28 6.89
C ILE A 95 -19.43 6.19 7.75
N VAL A 96 -19.69 5.03 7.13
CA VAL A 96 -20.22 3.83 7.77
C VAL A 96 -19.07 2.87 8.04
N THR A 97 -19.03 2.33 9.26
CA THR A 97 -18.15 1.23 9.64
C THR A 97 -19.00 -0.04 9.73
N PRO A 98 -18.94 -0.96 8.75
CA PRO A 98 -19.65 -2.23 8.82
C PRO A 98 -19.14 -3.09 9.98
N MET A 99 -19.99 -4.00 10.46
CA MET A 99 -19.63 -4.95 11.53
C MET A 99 -18.45 -5.84 11.13
N MET A 100 -18.38 -6.23 9.85
CA MET A 100 -17.30 -7.00 9.26
C MET A 100 -16.77 -6.26 8.05
N PRO A 101 -15.45 -6.26 7.79
CA PRO A 101 -14.92 -5.66 6.57
C PRO A 101 -15.51 -6.36 5.33
N MET A 102 -15.76 -5.59 4.28
CA MET A 102 -16.30 -6.09 3.01
C MET A 102 -15.14 -6.47 2.09
N VAL A 103 -15.34 -7.47 1.23
CA VAL A 103 -14.31 -7.95 0.31
C VAL A 103 -14.87 -8.01 -1.11
N PHE A 104 -14.12 -7.45 -2.06
CA PHE A 104 -14.48 -7.40 -3.47
C PHE A 104 -13.32 -7.86 -4.34
N ASP A 105 -13.61 -8.66 -5.36
CA ASP A 105 -12.68 -8.99 -6.44
C ASP A 105 -12.90 -8.00 -7.59
N LEU A 106 -11.99 -7.03 -7.71
CA LEU A 106 -12.07 -5.97 -8.71
C LEU A 106 -11.84 -6.45 -10.13
N SER A 107 -11.37 -7.69 -10.30
CA SER A 107 -11.14 -8.22 -11.64
C SER A 107 -12.40 -8.72 -12.33
N SER A 108 -13.33 -9.28 -11.55
CA SER A 108 -14.63 -9.72 -12.02
C SER A 108 -15.72 -8.67 -11.73
N ASP A 109 -15.52 -7.85 -10.69
CA ASP A 109 -16.44 -6.82 -10.24
C ASP A 109 -15.73 -5.49 -9.94
N PRO A 110 -15.26 -4.77 -10.98
CA PRO A 110 -14.61 -3.46 -10.81
C PRO A 110 -15.53 -2.39 -10.22
N GLY A 111 -16.85 -2.63 -10.20
CA GLY A 111 -17.86 -1.72 -9.65
C GLY A 111 -18.19 -1.96 -8.17
N GLU A 112 -17.54 -2.92 -7.51
CA GLU A 112 -17.71 -3.21 -6.08
C GLU A 112 -19.18 -3.49 -5.69
N LYS A 113 -19.91 -4.23 -6.53
CA LYS A 113 -21.33 -4.54 -6.38
C LYS A 113 -21.59 -5.81 -5.58
N PHE A 114 -20.67 -6.77 -5.60
CA PHE A 114 -20.83 -8.11 -5.05
C PHE A 114 -19.84 -8.35 -3.91
N ASN A 115 -20.26 -8.03 -2.68
CA ASN A 115 -19.46 -8.31 -1.49
C ASN A 115 -19.33 -9.82 -1.27
N LEU A 116 -18.11 -10.35 -1.39
CA LEU A 116 -17.83 -11.78 -1.22
C LEU A 116 -18.18 -12.27 0.18
N MET A 117 -18.11 -11.39 1.20
CA MET A 117 -18.43 -11.76 2.58
C MET A 117 -19.92 -12.06 2.82
N SER A 118 -20.82 -11.63 1.93
CA SER A 118 -22.25 -11.94 2.05
C SER A 118 -22.63 -13.31 1.49
N THR A 119 -21.74 -13.92 0.68
CA THR A 119 -22.06 -15.16 -0.06
C THR A 119 -21.02 -16.27 0.09
N LYS A 120 -19.78 -15.95 0.46
CA LYS A 120 -18.63 -16.86 0.50
C LYS A 120 -17.78 -16.65 1.76
N LEU A 121 -18.24 -17.21 2.87
CA LEU A 121 -17.55 -17.13 4.17
C LEU A 121 -16.26 -17.98 4.25
N ASP A 122 -16.02 -18.85 3.28
CA ASP A 122 -14.78 -19.60 3.10
C ASP A 122 -13.62 -18.73 2.59
N MET A 123 -13.89 -17.51 2.16
CA MET A 123 -12.89 -16.55 1.66
C MET A 123 -12.27 -15.65 2.74
N MET A 124 -12.44 -15.96 4.02
CA MET A 124 -11.89 -15.16 5.13
C MET A 124 -10.35 -15.00 5.08
N TRP A 125 -9.64 -15.94 4.46
CA TRP A 125 -8.18 -15.83 4.27
C TRP A 125 -7.76 -14.59 3.47
N MET A 126 -8.66 -14.03 2.66
CA MET A 126 -8.45 -12.78 1.92
C MET A 126 -8.25 -11.56 2.84
N PHE A 127 -8.65 -11.65 4.10
CA PHE A 127 -8.34 -10.58 5.05
C PHE A 127 -6.86 -10.51 5.44
N ALA A 128 -6.12 -11.62 5.35
CA ALA A 128 -4.77 -11.69 5.90
C ALA A 128 -3.82 -10.64 5.29
N PRO A 129 -3.71 -10.47 3.95
CA PRO A 129 -2.81 -9.47 3.39
C PRO A 129 -3.22 -8.03 3.75
N ALA A 130 -4.53 -7.75 3.78
CA ALA A 130 -5.03 -6.44 4.15
C ALA A 130 -4.76 -6.10 5.62
N PHE A 131 -4.91 -7.08 6.53
CA PHE A 131 -4.60 -6.89 7.95
C PHE A 131 -3.11 -6.83 8.22
N GLU A 132 -2.28 -7.55 7.48
CA GLU A 132 -0.83 -7.45 7.55
C GLU A 132 -0.36 -6.04 7.16
N ALA A 133 -0.82 -5.53 6.01
CA ALA A 133 -0.55 -4.16 5.58
C ALA A 133 -1.03 -3.12 6.60
N LEU A 134 -2.24 -3.30 7.14
CA LEU A 134 -2.79 -2.40 8.16
C LEU A 134 -1.99 -2.47 9.48
N GLY A 135 -1.54 -3.65 9.88
CA GLY A 135 -0.71 -3.86 11.06
C GLY A 135 0.66 -3.20 10.93
N ALA A 136 1.32 -3.38 9.79
CA ALA A 136 2.60 -2.73 9.47
C ALA A 136 2.46 -1.20 9.46
N TYR A 137 1.38 -0.68 8.87
CA TYR A 137 1.08 0.75 8.89
C TYR A 137 0.88 1.27 10.32
N LYS A 138 0.07 0.59 11.14
CA LYS A 138 -0.16 0.99 12.54
C LYS A 138 1.13 1.01 13.35
N ALA A 139 1.97 -0.03 13.22
CA ALA A 139 3.28 -0.07 13.86
C ALA A 139 4.19 1.08 13.38
N SER A 140 4.14 1.42 12.09
CA SER A 140 4.85 2.57 11.55
C SER A 140 4.33 3.89 12.15
N VAL A 141 3.02 4.08 12.28
CA VAL A 141 2.42 5.29 12.86
C VAL A 141 2.72 5.43 14.35
N GLU A 142 2.83 4.33 15.10
CA GLU A 142 3.27 4.38 16.50
C GLU A 142 4.67 4.98 16.63
N LYS A 143 5.58 4.62 15.71
CA LYS A 143 6.96 5.14 15.68
C LYS A 143 7.07 6.50 15.00
N TYR A 144 6.25 6.75 13.98
CA TYR A 144 6.24 7.94 13.14
C TYR A 144 4.81 8.50 13.05
N PRO A 145 4.33 9.20 14.09
CA PRO A 145 2.96 9.68 14.13
C PRO A 145 2.61 10.60 12.96
N ASN A 146 1.39 10.45 12.45
CA ASN A 146 0.85 11.36 11.44
C ASN A 146 0.68 12.76 12.02
N ILE A 147 1.04 13.77 11.23
CA ILE A 147 0.90 15.18 11.62
C ILE A 147 -0.57 15.57 11.49
N LYS A 148 -1.08 16.30 12.50
CA LYS A 148 -2.45 16.80 12.45
C LYS A 148 -2.56 17.95 11.43
N PRO A 149 -3.71 18.08 10.73
CA PRO A 149 -3.94 19.21 9.84
C PRO A 149 -3.68 20.55 10.54
N GLY A 150 -2.89 21.41 9.91
CA GLY A 150 -2.55 22.75 10.44
C GLY A 150 -1.46 22.79 11.50
N VAL A 151 -0.77 21.67 11.76
CA VAL A 151 0.38 21.61 12.69
C VAL A 151 1.68 21.52 11.89
N ASP A 152 2.68 22.33 12.27
CA ASP A 152 4.02 22.25 11.68
C ASP A 152 4.69 20.91 12.04
N PHE A 153 5.54 20.42 11.15
CA PHE A 153 6.30 19.19 11.38
C PHE A 153 7.68 19.49 11.99
N PRO A 154 7.90 19.22 13.30
CA PRO A 154 9.18 19.51 13.94
C PRO A 154 10.27 18.46 13.67
N GLY A 155 9.97 17.41 12.88
CA GLY A 155 10.81 16.22 12.78
C GLY A 155 10.40 15.11 13.76
N TYR A 156 10.83 13.87 13.50
CA TYR A 156 10.58 12.72 14.38
C TYR A 156 11.60 12.58 15.53
N GLY A 157 12.59 13.47 15.62
CA GLY A 157 13.69 13.38 16.60
C GLY A 157 14.50 12.08 16.47
N SER A 158 15.30 11.75 17.48
CA SER A 158 16.12 10.52 17.54
C SER A 158 15.29 9.22 17.67
N HIS A 159 13.98 9.30 17.85
CA HIS A 159 13.10 8.14 18.02
C HIS A 159 12.90 7.33 16.71
N GLY A 160 13.19 7.92 15.55
CA GLY A 160 13.10 7.24 14.25
C GLY A 160 14.29 6.32 13.92
N ALA A 161 15.49 6.65 14.39
CA ALA A 161 16.73 6.08 13.85
C ALA A 161 17.16 4.73 14.47
N GLU A 162 16.70 4.36 15.67
CA GLU A 162 17.38 3.30 16.45
C GLU A 162 16.87 1.87 16.29
N HIS A 163 15.87 1.61 15.44
CA HIS A 163 15.38 0.23 15.24
C HIS A 163 15.20 -0.09 13.76
N VAL A 164 16.30 -0.15 13.02
CA VAL A 164 16.42 -1.05 11.87
C VAL A 164 17.08 -2.32 12.40
N VAL A 165 16.29 -3.17 13.05
CA VAL A 165 16.74 -4.51 13.39
C VAL A 165 16.64 -5.30 12.09
N ALA A 166 17.78 -5.77 11.57
CA ALA A 166 17.84 -6.68 10.45
C ALA A 166 16.87 -7.87 10.67
N PRO A 167 16.31 -8.47 9.59
CA PRO A 167 15.38 -9.58 9.76
C PRO A 167 16.06 -10.67 10.59
N LYS A 168 15.46 -11.07 11.70
CA LYS A 168 15.87 -12.31 12.37
C LYS A 168 15.57 -13.43 11.39
N GLU A 169 16.62 -14.14 10.99
CA GLU A 169 16.49 -15.39 10.24
C GLU A 169 15.44 -16.30 10.89
N SER A 170 14.61 -16.89 10.04
CA SER A 170 13.46 -17.71 10.39
C SER A 170 13.85 -18.88 11.29
N ALA A 171 13.38 -18.88 12.53
CA ALA A 171 13.39 -20.06 13.39
C ALA A 171 12.22 -20.99 13.01
N TRP A 172 12.37 -21.72 11.89
CA TRP A 172 11.43 -22.77 11.48
C TRP A 172 12.11 -24.07 11.04
N GLU A 173 13.34 -24.33 11.49
CA GLU A 173 13.95 -25.65 11.30
C GLU A 173 13.94 -26.48 12.59
N HIS A 174 13.49 -27.72 12.43
CA HIS A 174 13.45 -28.84 13.38
C HIS A 174 12.23 -28.95 14.30
N ARG A 175 11.10 -29.36 13.70
CA ARG A 175 10.31 -30.47 14.25
C ARG A 175 10.05 -31.50 13.15
N ASN A 176 10.87 -32.55 13.14
CA ASN A 176 10.53 -33.87 12.62
C ASN A 176 11.36 -34.91 13.39
N SER A 177 10.67 -35.62 14.31
CA SER A 177 10.77 -37.03 14.72
C SER A 177 12.13 -37.69 15.03
N PRO A 178 12.18 -38.71 15.93
CA PRO A 178 11.33 -39.91 15.92
C PRO A 178 10.03 -39.78 16.71
#